data_AF-E8UXF7-F1
#
_entry.id   AF-E8UXF7-F1
#
_cell.length_a   1.000
_cell.length_b   1.000
_cell.length_c   1.000
_cell.angle_alpha   90.00
_cell.angle_beta   90.00
_cell.angle_gamma   90.00
#
_symmetry.space_group_name_H-M   'P 1'
#
loop_
_entity.id
_entity.type
_entity.pdbx_description
1 polymer ?
#
loop_
_entity_poly.entity_id
_entity_poly.type
_entity_poly.pdbx_seq_one_letter_code
_entity_poly.pdbx_strand_id
1 'polypeptide(L)'
;MNPELAFNAYVFLPNALNLVENRMQIDYDTQLGSTPEEVAALHSKMLAPQPNQVLPFIASLSPREKSLLIGVGTLVLGSMDDEELAALTGLPRAEMEDVLNFVGESEEA
;
A
#
# COMPACT_ATOMS: atom_id res chain seq x y z
N MET A 1 -14.83 -10.36 8.70
CA MET A 1 -13.46 -10.24 8.16
C MET A 1 -13.53 -10.67 6.70
N ASN A 2 -13.23 -9.76 5.75
CA ASN A 2 -13.33 -10.05 4.32
C ASN A 2 -12.01 -10.73 3.85
N PRO A 3 -12.01 -12.04 3.54
CA PRO A 3 -10.78 -12.76 3.17
C PRO A 3 -10.20 -12.29 1.83
N GLU A 4 -11.04 -11.76 0.94
CA GLU A 4 -10.62 -11.22 -0.35
C GLU A 4 -9.85 -9.91 -0.16
N LEU A 5 -10.40 -8.98 0.63
CA LEU A 5 -9.71 -7.73 1.01
C LEU A 5 -8.36 -8.01 1.68
N ALA A 6 -8.28 -9.03 2.53
CA ALA A 6 -7.03 -9.43 3.17
C ALA A 6 -6.00 -9.90 2.13
N PHE A 7 -6.40 -10.74 1.18
CA PHE A 7 -5.51 -11.16 0.11
C PHE A 7 -5.08 -9.98 -0.78
N ASN A 8 -6.02 -9.11 -1.14
CA ASN A 8 -5.76 -7.95 -1.98
C ASN A 8 -4.77 -6.98 -1.29
N ALA A 9 -4.94 -6.72 0.00
CA ALA A 9 -4.02 -5.88 0.77
C ALA A 9 -2.64 -6.52 0.90
N TYR A 10 -2.58 -7.84 1.09
CA TYR A 10 -1.33 -8.60 1.14
C TYR A 10 -0.55 -8.55 -0.17
N VAL A 11 -1.24 -8.50 -1.31
CA VAL A 11 -0.60 -8.42 -2.63
C VAL A 11 -0.27 -6.98 -2.99
N PHE A 12 -1.23 -6.06 -2.94
CA PHE A 12 -1.08 -4.70 -3.45
C PHE A 12 -0.04 -3.88 -2.68
N LEU A 13 -0.18 -3.77 -1.36
CA LEU A 13 0.59 -2.83 -0.55
C LEU A 13 2.11 -3.04 -0.58
N PRO A 14 2.65 -4.27 -0.38
CA PRO A 14 4.10 -4.46 -0.49
C PRO A 14 4.60 -4.27 -1.94
N ASN A 15 3.81 -4.62 -2.96
CA ASN A 15 4.20 -4.37 -4.35
C ASN A 15 4.24 -2.88 -4.69
N ALA A 16 3.28 -2.09 -4.20
CA ALA A 16 3.26 -0.64 -4.36
C ALA A 16 4.46 0.02 -3.67
N LEU A 17 4.78 -0.40 -2.44
CA LEU A 17 5.97 0.06 -1.72
C LEU A 17 7.26 -0.29 -2.45
N ASN A 18 7.40 -1.53 -2.91
CA ASN A 18 8.56 -1.96 -3.70
C ASN A 18 8.71 -1.16 -5.00
N LEU A 19 7.61 -0.85 -5.67
CA LEU A 19 7.63 -0.05 -6.91
C LEU A 19 8.14 1.37 -6.64
N VAL A 20 7.60 2.01 -5.60
CA VAL A 20 8.03 3.35 -5.20
C VAL A 20 9.49 3.36 -4.79
N GLU A 21 9.90 2.40 -3.96
CA GLU A 21 11.27 2.28 -3.45
C GLU A 21 12.30 2.07 -4.56
N ASN A 22 12.03 1.18 -5.51
CA ASN A 22 13.05 0.65 -6.43
C ASN A 22 12.87 1.05 -7.90
N ARG A 23 11.68 1.49 -8.31
CA ARG A 23 11.35 1.65 -9.75
C ARG A 23 10.81 3.02 -10.12
N MET A 24 10.23 3.77 -9.19
CA MET A 24 9.73 5.12 -9.48
C MET A 24 10.81 6.16 -9.17
N GLN A 25 11.06 7.06 -10.12
CA GLN A 25 11.83 8.27 -9.86
C GLN A 25 10.88 9.35 -9.34
N ILE A 26 10.70 9.37 -8.02
CA ILE A 26 9.83 10.33 -7.35
C ILE A 26 10.63 11.21 -6.38
N ASP A 27 10.15 12.44 -6.22
CA ASP A 27 10.52 13.29 -5.10
C ASP A 27 9.66 12.91 -3.89
N TYR A 28 10.27 12.23 -2.91
CA TYR A 28 9.58 11.65 -1.75
C TYR A 28 9.01 12.71 -0.80
N ASP A 29 9.68 13.85 -0.66
CA ASP A 29 9.24 14.93 0.22
C ASP A 29 7.99 15.61 -0.33
N THR A 30 7.99 15.95 -1.62
CA THR A 30 6.87 16.66 -2.24
C THR A 30 5.68 15.75 -2.54
N GLN A 31 5.89 14.49 -2.92
CA GLN A 31 4.81 13.59 -3.32
C GLN A 31 4.26 12.74 -2.18
N LEU A 32 5.10 12.36 -1.21
CA LEU A 32 4.70 11.49 -0.10
C LEU A 32 4.86 12.16 1.27
N GLY A 33 5.47 13.35 1.35
CA GLY A 33 5.79 14.00 2.63
C GLY A 33 6.67 13.12 3.50
N SER A 34 7.56 12.31 2.91
CA SER A 34 8.30 11.25 3.58
C SER A 34 9.71 11.08 3.01
N THR A 35 10.49 10.17 3.58
CA THR A 35 11.84 9.84 3.16
C THR A 35 11.90 8.44 2.53
N PRO A 36 12.90 8.17 1.67
CA PRO A 36 13.13 6.81 1.15
C PRO A 36 13.31 5.77 2.27
N GLU A 37 13.92 6.15 3.38
CA GLU A 37 14.15 5.28 4.54
C GLU A 37 12.84 4.90 5.24
N GLU A 38 11.90 5.83 5.39
CA GLU A 38 10.56 5.54 5.93
C GLU A 38 9.79 4.56 5.02
N VAL A 39 9.87 4.75 3.70
CA VAL A 39 9.23 3.85 2.73
C VAL A 39 9.85 2.44 2.79
N ALA A 40 11.16 2.33 2.79
CA ALA A 40 11.87 1.05 2.88
C ALA A 40 11.60 0.33 4.22
N ALA A 41 11.53 1.07 5.33
CA ALA A 41 11.18 0.53 6.63
C ALA A 41 9.75 -0.02 6.65
N LEU A 42 8.79 0.72 6.08
CA LEU A 42 7.40 0.28 5.96
C LEU A 42 7.25 -0.92 5.02
N HIS A 43 7.99 -0.95 3.90
CA HIS A 43 8.05 -2.09 3.00
C HIS A 43 8.50 -3.35 3.73
N SER A 44 9.62 -3.28 4.46
CA SER A 44 10.14 -4.41 5.24
C SER A 44 9.12 -4.92 6.26
N LYS A 45 8.36 -4.02 6.90
CA LYS A 45 7.29 -4.38 7.83
C LYS A 45 6.11 -5.08 7.13
N MET A 46 5.71 -4.61 5.95
CA MET A 46 4.61 -5.18 5.17
C MET A 46 4.91 -6.56 4.58
N LEU A 47 6.19 -6.96 4.50
CA LEU A 47 6.58 -8.32 4.10
C LEU A 47 6.44 -9.37 5.22
N ALA A 48 6.31 -8.94 6.49
CA ALA A 48 6.23 -9.83 7.64
C ALA A 48 4.88 -10.57 7.83
N PRO A 49 3.70 -9.93 7.67
CA PRO A 49 2.42 -10.60 7.94
C PRO A 49 2.11 -11.68 6.89
N GLN A 50 1.49 -12.77 7.33
CA GLN A 50 0.80 -13.72 6.43
C GLN A 50 -0.50 -13.09 5.89
N PRO A 51 -1.08 -13.59 4.78
CA PRO A 51 -2.30 -13.02 4.19
C PRO A 51 -3.46 -12.87 5.20
N ASN A 52 -3.64 -13.84 6.09
CA ASN A 52 -4.68 -13.80 7.12
C ASN A 52 -4.40 -12.85 8.30
N GLN A 53 -3.18 -12.32 8.40
CA GLN A 53 -2.75 -11.38 9.44
C GLN A 53 -2.57 -9.96 8.91
N VAL A 54 -2.69 -9.72 7.60
CA VAL A 54 -2.40 -8.41 7.02
C VAL A 54 -3.37 -7.32 7.47
N LEU A 55 -4.68 -7.60 7.54
CA LEU A 55 -5.66 -6.58 7.97
C LEU A 55 -5.48 -6.19 9.45
N PRO A 56 -5.34 -7.15 10.41
CA PRO A 56 -4.97 -6.81 11.78
C PRO A 56 -3.63 -6.06 11.88
N PHE A 57 -2.66 -6.44 11.06
CA PHE A 57 -1.36 -5.76 11.02
C PHE A 57 -1.51 -4.29 10.58
N ILE A 58 -2.22 -4.04 9.47
CA ILE A 58 -2.52 -2.69 8.98
C ILE A 58 -3.25 -1.87 10.05
N ALA A 59 -4.24 -2.45 10.72
CA ALA A 59 -4.96 -1.77 11.79
C ALA A 59 -4.03 -1.34 12.94
N SER A 60 -2.98 -2.12 13.22
CA SER A 60 -1.97 -1.83 14.27
C SER A 60 -0.91 -0.80 13.87
N LEU A 61 -0.83 -0.41 12.60
CA LEU A 61 0.11 0.60 12.13
C LEU A 61 -0.19 1.97 12.74
N SER A 62 0.85 2.78 12.91
CA SER A 62 0.70 4.17 13.34
C SER A 62 -0.03 5.00 12.27
N PRO A 63 -0.69 6.12 12.66
CA PRO A 63 -1.34 7.02 11.70
C PRO A 63 -0.39 7.48 10.58
N ARG A 64 0.88 7.74 10.92
CA ARG A 64 1.91 8.12 9.96
C ARG A 64 2.19 7.02 8.94
N GLU A 65 2.28 5.76 9.36
CA GLU A 65 2.49 4.63 8.47
C GLU A 65 1.28 4.36 7.58
N LYS A 66 0.06 4.49 8.13
CA LYS A 66 -1.18 4.38 7.35
C LYS A 66 -1.27 5.48 6.28
N SER A 67 -1.01 6.73 6.67
CA SER A 67 -0.93 7.86 5.74
C SER A 67 0.10 7.61 4.63
N LEU A 68 1.27 7.06 4.96
CA LEU A 68 2.29 6.72 3.97
C LEU A 68 1.85 5.58 3.03
N LEU A 69 1.19 4.53 3.55
CA LEU A 69 0.59 3.47 2.72
C LEU A 69 -0.43 4.03 1.74
N ILE A 70 -1.32 4.91 2.21
CA ILE A 70 -2.33 5.56 1.38
C ILE A 70 -1.67 6.40 0.30
N GLY A 71 -0.69 7.23 0.67
CA GLY A 71 0.06 8.06 -0.27
C GLY A 71 0.76 7.23 -1.35
N VAL A 72 1.46 6.17 -0.95
CA VAL A 72 2.13 5.24 -1.86
C VAL A 72 1.14 4.57 -2.81
N GLY A 73 0.06 4.00 -2.29
CA GLY A 73 -0.92 3.34 -3.15
C GLY A 73 -1.63 4.32 -4.09
N THR A 74 -1.97 5.52 -3.63
CA THR A 74 -2.59 6.57 -4.45
C THR A 74 -1.64 7.02 -5.57
N LEU A 75 -0.36 7.19 -5.26
CA LEU A 75 0.65 7.54 -6.23
C LEU A 75 0.78 6.46 -7.31
N VAL A 76 0.81 5.18 -6.92
CA VAL A 76 0.87 4.04 -7.86
C VAL A 76 -0.37 3.99 -8.75
N LEU A 77 -1.57 4.11 -8.16
CA LEU A 77 -2.83 4.12 -8.91
C LEU A 77 -2.93 5.30 -9.89
N GLY A 78 -2.38 6.47 -9.52
CA GLY A 78 -2.36 7.65 -10.38
C GLY A 78 -1.27 7.66 -11.45
N SER A 79 -0.24 6.82 -11.30
CA SER A 79 0.94 6.81 -12.18
C SER A 79 0.92 5.70 -13.25
N MET A 80 0.00 4.75 -13.13
CA MET A 80 -0.07 3.56 -13.98
C MET A 80 -1.49 3.37 -14.52
N ASP A 81 -1.61 2.83 -15.73
CA ASP A 81 -2.92 2.42 -16.27
C ASP A 81 -3.39 1.07 -15.69
N ASP A 82 -4.63 0.68 -16.02
CA ASP A 82 -5.24 -0.54 -15.49
C ASP A 82 -4.50 -1.82 -15.92
N GLU A 83 -3.89 -1.84 -17.11
CA GLU A 83 -3.14 -3.00 -17.60
C GLU A 83 -1.82 -3.14 -16.85
N GLU A 84 -1.12 -2.03 -16.64
CA GLU A 84 0.11 -1.97 -15.85
C GLU A 84 -0.12 -2.36 -14.37
N LEU A 85 -1.21 -1.87 -13.77
CA LEU A 85 -1.60 -2.21 -12.40
C LEU A 85 -1.96 -3.69 -12.24
N ALA A 86 -2.70 -4.24 -13.21
CA ALA A 86 -3.02 -5.66 -13.24
C ALA A 86 -1.76 -6.52 -13.47
N ALA A 87 -0.80 -6.06 -14.25
CA ALA A 87 0.49 -6.74 -14.41
C ALA A 87 1.33 -6.73 -13.13
N LEU A 88 1.26 -5.65 -12.34
CA LEU A 88 1.98 -5.51 -11.08
C LEU A 88 1.40 -6.41 -9.98
N THR A 89 0.08 -6.48 -9.87
CA THR A 89 -0.61 -7.06 -8.70
C THR A 89 -1.46 -8.27 -9.02
N GLY A 90 -1.84 -8.48 -10.27
CA GLY A 90 -2.89 -9.43 -10.66
C GLY A 90 -4.30 -8.99 -10.23
N LEU A 91 -4.47 -7.78 -9.70
CA LEU A 91 -5.73 -7.25 -9.19
C LEU A 91 -6.27 -6.15 -10.12
N PRO A 92 -7.60 -6.01 -10.25
CA PRO A 92 -8.19 -4.86 -10.90
C PRO A 92 -8.13 -3.62 -9.99
N ARG A 93 -8.11 -2.44 -10.61
CA ARG A 93 -8.00 -1.15 -9.89
C ARG A 93 -8.99 -1.00 -8.73
N ALA A 94 -10.25 -1.38 -8.94
CA ALA A 94 -11.29 -1.28 -7.92
C ALA A 94 -10.91 -1.99 -6.61
N GLU A 95 -10.25 -3.15 -6.68
CA GLU A 95 -9.85 -3.91 -5.50
C GLU A 95 -8.68 -3.24 -4.76
N MET A 96 -7.80 -2.54 -5.48
CA MET A 96 -6.74 -1.74 -4.88
C MET A 96 -7.30 -0.49 -4.21
N GLU A 97 -8.32 0.14 -4.80
CA GLU A 97 -9.05 1.26 -4.20
C GLU A 97 -9.78 0.83 -2.91
N ASP A 98 -10.42 -0.35 -2.90
CA ASP A 98 -11.03 -0.93 -1.70
C ASP A 98 -10.00 -1.16 -0.58
N VAL A 99 -8.80 -1.62 -0.92
CA VAL A 99 -7.69 -1.74 0.05
C VAL A 99 -7.33 -0.38 0.63
N LEU A 100 -7.20 0.66 -0.19
CA LEU A 100 -6.86 2.01 0.28
C LEU A 100 -7.95 2.62 1.17
N ASN A 101 -9.22 2.41 0.81
CA ASN A 101 -10.35 2.83 1.62
C ASN A 101 -10.28 2.17 3.01
N PHE A 102 -10.03 0.87 3.08
CA PHE A 102 -9.86 0.16 4.36
C PHE A 102 -8.72 0.73 5.22
N VAL A 103 -7.57 1.06 4.61
CA VAL A 103 -6.42 1.64 5.33
C VAL A 103 -6.80 3.00 5.93
N GLY A 104 -7.56 3.82 5.20
CA GLY A 104 -8.05 5.13 5.65
C GLY A 104 -9.11 5.04 6.75
N GLU A 105 -10.08 4.13 6.63
CA GLU A 105 -11.12 3.92 7.65
C GLU A 105 -10.54 3.38 8.97
N SER A 106 -9.40 2.68 8.90
CA SER A 106 -8.70 2.16 10.08
C SER A 106 -8.06 3.25 10.96
N GLU A 107 -8.13 4.54 10.60
CA GLU A 107 -7.71 5.66 11.46
C GLU A 107 -8.81 6.15 12.41
N GLU A 108 -10.08 5.85 12.15
CA GLU A 108 -11.23 6.36 12.93
C GLU A 108 -11.67 5.43 14.09
N ALA A 109 -10.98 4.30 14.30
CA ALA A 109 -11.35 3.25 15.27
C ALA A 109 -10.49 3.24 16.54
#